data_AF-A0A942G947-F1
#
_entry.id   AF-A0A942G947-F1
#
_cell.length_a   1.000
_cell.length_b   1.000
_cell.length_c   1.000
_cell.angle_alpha   90.00
_cell.angle_beta   90.00
_cell.angle_gamma   90.00
#
_symmetry.space_group_name_H-M   'P 1'
#
loop_
_entity.id
_entity.type
_entity.pdbx_description
1 polymer ?
#
loop_
_entity_poly.entity_id
_entity_poly.type
_entity_poly.pdbx_seq_one_letter_code
_entity_poly.pdbx_strand_id
1 'polypeptide(L)'
;MKLKEIYEFAVQKGLEADPRSKTELEQSMAEVRRKYDELKKQEQEEFDPDRFWNPYDDTRILYGDPEAEINSILVGIDMEIGEVMLADRLSEKGIRIDAVIAHHPEGAALAKLYEVMHLQEDILTGLGVPVNIAEGIMAERIKEVERQLMPV
;
A
#
# COMPACT_ATOMS: atom_id res chain seq x y z
N MET A 1 -15.78 -3.37 14.95
CA MET A 1 -14.79 -4.02 14.06
C MET A 1 -13.52 -3.26 14.26
N LYS A 2 -12.40 -3.95 14.45
CA LYS A 2 -11.13 -3.28 14.72
C LYS A 2 -10.57 -2.65 13.45
N LEU A 3 -9.80 -1.57 13.61
CA LEU A 3 -9.14 -0.91 12.48
C LEU A 3 -8.29 -1.90 11.66
N LYS A 4 -7.54 -2.77 12.34
CA LYS A 4 -6.75 -3.82 11.67
C LYS A 4 -7.59 -4.79 10.85
N GLU A 5 -8.79 -5.15 11.32
CA GLU A 5 -9.66 -6.10 10.62
C GLU A 5 -10.19 -5.49 9.32
N ILE A 6 -10.47 -4.18 9.32
CA ILE A 6 -10.85 -3.43 8.10
C ILE A 6 -9.69 -3.42 7.11
N TYR A 7 -8.48 -3.14 7.58
CA TYR A 7 -7.28 -3.11 6.76
C TYR A 7 -6.95 -4.49 6.17
N GLU A 8 -6.88 -5.53 6.99
CA GLU A 8 -6.66 -6.91 6.57
C GLU A 8 -7.73 -7.38 5.57
N PHE A 9 -8.99 -6.99 5.79
CA PHE A 9 -10.08 -7.28 4.86
C PHE A 9 -9.87 -6.61 3.50
N ALA A 10 -9.46 -5.34 3.47
CA ALA A 10 -9.16 -4.64 2.22
C ALA A 10 -8.01 -5.31 1.45
N VAL A 11 -6.93 -5.66 2.13
CA VAL A 11 -5.79 -6.38 1.54
C VAL A 11 -6.21 -7.75 1.02
N GLN A 12 -7.02 -8.49 1.78
CA GLN A 12 -7.55 -9.78 1.35
C GLN A 12 -8.39 -9.64 0.07
N LYS A 13 -9.23 -8.60 -0.02
CA LYS A 13 -10.02 -8.34 -1.25
C LYS A 13 -9.13 -7.97 -2.43
N GLY A 14 -8.03 -7.27 -2.20
CA GLY A 14 -6.98 -7.04 -3.20
C GLY A 14 -6.40 -8.36 -3.70
N LEU A 15 -5.97 -9.24 -2.78
CA LEU A 15 -5.39 -10.56 -3.12
C LEU A 15 -6.36 -11.46 -3.90
N GLU A 16 -7.66 -11.43 -3.56
CA GLU A 16 -8.70 -12.19 -4.26
C GLU A 16 -8.93 -11.69 -5.70
N ALA A 17 -8.68 -10.40 -5.95
CA ALA A 17 -8.88 -9.75 -7.25
C ALA A 17 -7.56 -9.54 -8.03
N ASP A 18 -6.42 -9.95 -7.47
CA ASP A 18 -5.11 -9.72 -8.06
C ASP A 18 -4.99 -10.46 -9.40
N PRO A 19 -4.49 -9.80 -10.47
CA PRO A 19 -4.33 -10.45 -11.78
C PRO A 19 -3.20 -11.49 -11.79
N ARG A 20 -2.29 -11.46 -10.81
CA ARG A 20 -1.21 -12.44 -10.68
C ARG A 20 -1.74 -13.74 -10.09
N SER A 21 -1.06 -14.83 -10.41
CA SER A 21 -1.30 -16.11 -9.79
C SER A 21 -0.86 -16.12 -8.31
N LYS A 22 -1.45 -17.03 -7.54
CA LYS A 22 -1.05 -17.25 -6.15
C LYS A 22 0.44 -17.54 -6.00
N THR A 23 1.03 -18.27 -6.96
CA THR A 23 2.46 -18.60 -6.93
C THR A 23 3.34 -17.38 -7.14
N GLU A 24 2.96 -16.46 -8.03
CA GLU A 24 3.69 -15.19 -8.24
C GLU A 24 3.63 -14.31 -6.99
N LEU A 25 2.46 -14.22 -6.34
CA LEU A 25 2.31 -13.51 -5.07
C LEU A 25 3.17 -14.11 -3.95
N GLU A 26 3.17 -15.43 -3.82
CA GLU A 26 4.02 -16.15 -2.86
C GLU A 26 5.52 -15.92 -3.13
N GLN A 27 5.93 -15.89 -4.40
CA GLN A 27 7.31 -15.60 -4.80
C GLN A 27 7.72 -14.16 -4.48
N SER A 28 6.86 -13.18 -4.78
CA SER A 28 7.07 -11.78 -4.43
C SER A 28 7.30 -11.59 -2.92
N MET A 29 6.41 -12.16 -2.09
CA MET A 29 6.56 -12.11 -0.63
C MET A 29 7.80 -12.87 -0.12
N ALA A 30 8.19 -13.98 -0.76
CA ALA A 30 9.42 -14.69 -0.43
C ALA A 30 10.67 -13.87 -0.77
N GLU A 31 10.66 -13.13 -1.87
CA GLU A 31 11.75 -12.21 -2.23
C GLU A 31 11.89 -11.08 -1.22
N VAL A 32 10.77 -10.50 -0.76
CA VAL A 32 10.76 -9.49 0.30
C VAL A 32 11.41 -10.03 1.57
N ARG A 33 11.08 -11.26 1.99
CA ARG A 33 11.70 -11.91 3.15
C ARG A 33 13.21 -12.11 2.96
N ARG A 34 13.64 -12.57 1.79
CA ARG A 34 15.07 -12.71 1.49
C ARG A 34 15.79 -11.36 1.56
N LYS A 35 15.23 -10.30 0.97
CA LYS A 35 15.80 -8.95 1.02
C LYS A 35 15.92 -8.46 2.47
N TYR A 36 14.90 -8.70 3.30
CA TYR A 36 14.94 -8.37 4.72
C TYR A 36 16.08 -9.08 5.48
N ASP A 37 16.30 -10.37 5.21
CA ASP A 37 17.37 -11.15 5.86
C ASP A 37 18.77 -10.64 5.50
N GLU A 38 18.92 -10.01 4.34
CA GLU A 38 20.16 -9.39 3.85
C GLU A 38 20.39 -7.98 4.40
N LEU A 39 19.37 -7.33 4.97
CA LEU A 39 19.47 -5.99 5.54
C LEU A 39 20.38 -5.95 6.78
N LYS A 40 21.03 -4.81 7.01
CA LYS A 40 21.72 -4.57 8.27
C LYS A 40 20.70 -4.40 9.39
N LYS A 41 21.11 -4.67 10.64
CA LYS A 41 20.22 -4.52 11.82
C LYS A 41 19.49 -3.16 11.88
N GLN A 42 20.19 -2.07 11.57
CA GLN A 42 19.60 -0.72 11.57
C GLN A 42 18.49 -0.59 10.51
N GLU A 43 18.68 -1.16 9.32
CA GLU A 43 17.69 -1.14 8.24
C GLU A 43 16.51 -2.08 8.53
N GLN A 44 16.75 -3.18 9.27
CA GLN A 44 15.69 -4.07 9.73
C GLN A 44 14.76 -3.40 10.76
N GLU A 45 15.27 -2.48 11.58
CA GLU A 45 14.46 -1.71 12.55
C GLU A 45 13.49 -0.74 11.86
N GLU A 46 13.85 -0.23 10.68
CA GLU A 46 13.02 0.67 9.87
C GLU A 46 12.16 -0.07 8.83
N PHE A 47 12.30 -1.40 8.75
CA PHE A 47 11.56 -2.20 7.79
C PHE A 47 10.08 -2.25 8.12
N ASP A 48 9.26 -2.13 7.09
CA ASP A 48 7.80 -2.24 7.19
C ASP A 48 7.38 -3.73 7.25
N PRO A 49 6.96 -4.25 8.42
CA PRO A 49 6.66 -5.67 8.59
C PRO A 49 5.41 -6.11 7.79
N ASP A 50 4.55 -5.17 7.36
CA ASP A 50 3.36 -5.52 6.60
C ASP A 50 3.71 -6.11 5.24
N ARG A 51 4.88 -5.77 4.68
CA ARG A 51 5.36 -6.30 3.39
C ARG A 51 5.53 -7.82 3.38
N PHE A 52 5.57 -8.44 4.56
CA PHE A 52 5.64 -9.90 4.67
C PHE A 52 4.34 -10.63 4.34
N TRP A 53 3.22 -9.93 4.31
CA TRP A 53 1.88 -10.50 4.09
C TRP A 53 0.98 -9.64 3.21
N ASN A 54 1.27 -8.35 3.07
CA ASN A 54 0.60 -7.40 2.17
C ASN A 54 1.54 -7.04 1.01
N PRO A 55 1.27 -7.49 -0.24
CA PRO A 55 2.10 -7.19 -1.41
C PRO A 55 1.85 -5.79 -2.01
N TYR A 56 0.93 -5.00 -1.45
CA TYR A 56 0.56 -3.68 -1.95
C TYR A 56 1.21 -2.60 -1.08
N ASP A 57 2.36 -2.09 -1.50
CA ASP A 57 3.11 -1.06 -0.77
C ASP A 57 2.38 0.30 -0.68
N ASP A 58 1.38 0.53 -1.54
CA ASP A 58 0.52 1.71 -1.60
C ASP A 58 -0.72 1.63 -0.68
N THR A 59 -0.84 0.59 0.15
CA THR A 59 -2.01 0.40 1.03
C THR A 59 -1.54 0.15 2.47
N ARG A 60 -1.71 1.13 3.37
CA ARG A 60 -1.29 1.04 4.79
C ARG A 60 -2.24 1.76 5.74
N ILE A 61 -2.21 1.33 7.01
CA ILE A 61 -2.66 2.18 8.12
C ILE A 61 -1.60 3.25 8.37
N LEU A 62 -1.94 4.51 8.14
CA LEU A 62 -0.99 5.63 8.30
C LEU A 62 -0.90 6.14 9.74
N TYR A 63 -2.00 6.05 10.48
CA TYR A 63 -2.10 6.52 11.85
C TYR A 63 -3.26 5.85 12.59
N GLY A 64 -3.13 5.73 13.92
CA GLY A 64 -4.16 5.20 14.81
C GLY A 64 -3.75 3.88 15.48
N ASP A 65 -4.54 3.49 16.49
CA ASP A 65 -4.40 2.19 17.15
C ASP A 65 -5.06 1.10 16.28
N PRO A 66 -4.32 0.08 15.81
CA PRO A 66 -4.89 -1.04 15.05
C PRO A 66 -5.99 -1.81 15.81
N GLU A 67 -5.98 -1.77 17.14
CA GLU A 67 -6.99 -2.42 17.99
C GLU A 67 -8.22 -1.54 18.27
N ALA A 68 -8.25 -0.28 17.79
CA ALA A 68 -9.38 0.62 17.99
C ALA A 68 -10.67 0.06 17.38
N GLU A 69 -11.76 0.13 18.14
CA GLU A 69 -13.10 -0.22 17.65
C GLU A 69 -13.67 0.89 16.75
N ILE A 70 -13.88 0.55 15.48
CA ILE A 70 -14.40 1.45 14.46
C ILE A 70 -15.88 1.17 14.25
N ASN A 71 -16.70 2.22 14.38
CA ASN A 71 -18.16 2.17 14.15
C ASN A 71 -18.60 3.16 13.07
N SER A 72 -17.78 4.16 12.78
CA SER A 72 -18.06 5.23 11.83
C SER A 72 -16.82 5.53 11.00
N ILE A 73 -16.99 5.63 9.69
CA ILE A 73 -15.90 5.92 8.75
C ILE A 73 -16.26 7.09 7.85
N LEU A 74 -15.27 7.92 7.54
CA LEU A 74 -15.33 8.86 6.44
C LEU A 74 -14.42 8.32 5.33
N VAL A 75 -14.98 8.08 4.15
CA VAL A 75 -14.25 7.50 3.01
C VAL A 75 -14.34 8.44 1.81
N GLY A 76 -13.22 8.58 1.09
CA GLY A 76 -13.15 9.41 -0.11
C GLY A 76 -11.98 9.01 -0.99
N ILE A 77 -11.91 9.63 -2.16
CA ILE A 77 -10.83 9.36 -3.13
C ILE A 77 -9.54 10.01 -2.62
N ASP A 78 -9.57 11.33 -2.50
CA ASP A 78 -8.54 12.17 -1.92
C ASP A 78 -8.97 12.53 -0.49
N MET A 79 -8.17 12.14 0.50
CA MET A 79 -8.43 12.44 1.92
C MET A 79 -7.22 13.18 2.50
N GLU A 80 -7.11 14.44 2.13
CA GLU A 80 -5.99 15.31 2.49
C GLU A 80 -6.30 16.06 3.80
N ILE A 81 -5.53 17.13 4.07
CA ILE A 81 -5.66 17.93 5.30
C ILE A 81 -7.10 18.44 5.49
N GLY A 82 -7.77 18.88 4.42
CA GLY A 82 -9.12 19.43 4.49
C GLY A 82 -10.15 18.41 4.97
N GLU A 83 -10.07 17.18 4.47
CA GLU A 83 -10.99 16.09 4.79
C GLU A 83 -10.75 15.55 6.20
N VAL A 84 -9.49 15.47 6.64
CA VAL A 84 -9.13 15.14 8.02
C VAL A 84 -9.67 16.21 8.98
N MET A 85 -9.50 17.49 8.66
CA MET A 85 -10.09 18.59 9.45
C MET A 85 -11.62 18.55 9.46
N LEU A 86 -12.26 18.16 8.35
CA LEU A 86 -13.70 17.96 8.29
C LEU A 86 -14.15 16.83 9.22
N ALA A 87 -13.45 15.69 9.21
CA ALA A 87 -13.74 14.56 10.10
C ALA A 87 -13.66 14.96 11.59
N ASP A 88 -12.63 15.71 11.95
CA ASP A 88 -12.47 16.26 13.29
C ASP A 88 -13.61 17.24 13.65
N ARG A 89 -13.92 18.17 12.74
CA ARG A 89 -14.98 19.16 12.95
C ARG A 89 -16.38 18.55 13.04
N LEU A 90 -16.65 17.48 12.31
CA LEU A 90 -17.89 16.72 12.40
C LEU A 90 -17.98 16.01 13.76
N SER A 91 -16.87 15.43 14.22
CA SER A 91 -16.76 14.78 15.53
C SER A 91 -17.02 15.77 16.67
N GLU A 92 -16.44 16.97 16.61
CA GLU A 92 -16.73 18.05 17.57
C GLU A 92 -18.22 18.44 17.61
N LYS A 93 -18.92 18.33 16.47
CA LYS A 93 -20.36 18.64 16.34
C LYS A 93 -21.27 17.47 16.70
N GLY A 94 -20.72 16.38 17.24
CA GLY A 94 -21.46 15.21 17.68
C GLY A 94 -21.70 14.15 16.60
N ILE A 95 -21.16 14.34 15.38
CA ILE A 95 -21.11 13.31 14.34
C ILE A 95 -19.75 12.64 14.45
N ARG A 96 -19.65 11.65 15.34
CA ARG A 96 -18.42 10.90 15.56
C ARG A 96 -17.95 10.22 14.27
N ILE A 97 -16.67 10.38 13.95
CA ILE A 97 -15.94 9.68 12.89
C ILE A 97 -14.75 8.97 13.54
N ASP A 98 -14.73 7.63 13.50
CA ASP A 98 -13.69 6.82 14.15
C ASP A 98 -12.46 6.60 13.26
N ALA A 99 -12.66 6.59 11.93
CA ALA A 99 -11.57 6.42 10.97
C ALA A 99 -11.81 7.19 9.67
N VAL A 100 -10.71 7.53 9.00
CA VAL A 100 -10.67 8.10 7.66
C VAL A 100 -10.01 7.09 6.71
N ILE A 101 -10.62 6.85 5.55
CA ILE A 101 -10.09 5.92 4.53
C ILE A 101 -9.93 6.69 3.22
N ALA A 102 -8.69 6.75 2.72
CA ALA A 102 -8.36 7.32 1.42
C ALA A 102 -8.28 6.22 0.36
N HIS A 103 -8.68 6.53 -0.88
CA HIS A 103 -8.40 5.67 -2.03
C HIS A 103 -6.98 5.91 -2.54
N HIS A 104 -6.63 7.17 -2.78
CA HIS A 104 -5.28 7.51 -3.19
C HIS A 104 -4.33 7.33 -2.01
N PRO A 105 -3.13 6.79 -2.26
CA PRO A 105 -2.17 6.56 -1.21
C PRO A 105 -1.68 7.89 -0.65
N GLU A 106 -1.47 7.91 0.66
CA GLU A 106 -0.99 9.08 1.40
C GLU A 106 0.23 8.68 2.24
N GLY A 107 1.04 9.67 2.65
CA GLY A 107 2.16 9.46 3.58
C GLY A 107 3.12 8.32 3.18
N ALA A 108 3.32 7.35 4.10
CA ALA A 108 4.25 6.24 3.89
C ALA A 108 3.84 5.31 2.73
N ALA A 109 2.54 5.17 2.46
CA ALA A 109 2.05 4.40 1.32
C ALA A 109 2.35 5.13 0.00
N LEU A 110 2.16 6.45 -0.04
CA LEU A 110 2.47 7.27 -1.21
C LEU A 110 3.96 7.24 -1.54
N ALA A 111 4.82 7.30 -0.52
CA ALA A 111 6.27 7.28 -0.69
C ALA A 111 6.78 6.02 -1.43
N LYS A 112 6.01 4.92 -1.40
CA LYS A 112 6.34 3.66 -2.08
C LYS A 112 5.46 3.36 -3.29
N LEU A 113 4.70 4.33 -3.80
CA LEU A 113 3.81 4.14 -4.95
C LEU A 113 4.53 3.58 -6.19
N TYR A 114 5.80 3.94 -6.41
CA TYR A 114 6.54 3.42 -7.56
C TYR A 114 6.83 1.91 -7.46
N GLU A 115 6.89 1.33 -6.25
CA GLU A 115 7.15 -0.10 -6.04
C GLU A 115 5.99 -0.97 -6.55
N VAL A 116 4.73 -0.51 -6.38
CA VAL A 116 3.56 -1.28 -6.85
C VAL A 116 3.44 -1.29 -8.38
N MET A 117 4.17 -0.44 -9.09
CA MET A 117 4.13 -0.39 -10.55
C MET A 117 4.76 -1.63 -11.21
N HIS A 118 5.62 -2.36 -10.50
CA HIS A 118 6.18 -3.63 -10.99
C HIS A 118 5.08 -4.70 -11.25
N LEU A 119 3.90 -4.56 -10.63
CA LEU A 119 2.71 -5.35 -10.99
C LEU A 119 2.40 -5.30 -12.50
N GLN A 120 2.67 -4.16 -13.16
CA GLN A 120 2.43 -4.03 -14.60
C GLN A 120 3.36 -4.92 -15.42
N GLU A 121 4.59 -5.16 -14.95
CA GLU A 121 5.54 -6.07 -15.60
C GLU A 121 5.04 -7.52 -15.53
N ASP A 122 4.50 -7.92 -14.38
CA ASP A 122 3.87 -9.22 -14.18
C ASP A 122 2.65 -9.40 -15.09
N ILE A 123 1.76 -8.39 -15.16
CA ILE A 123 0.58 -8.40 -16.04
C ILE A 123 1.00 -8.56 -17.51
N LEU A 124 1.96 -7.78 -17.97
CA LEU A 124 2.47 -7.86 -19.34
C LEU A 124 3.06 -9.25 -19.63
N THR A 125 3.80 -9.80 -18.67
CA THR A 125 4.36 -11.14 -18.78
C THR A 125 3.28 -12.21 -18.87
N GLY A 126 2.24 -12.11 -18.03
CA GLY A 126 1.06 -12.99 -18.10
C GLY A 126 0.29 -12.89 -19.43
N LEU A 127 0.38 -11.76 -20.12
CA LEU A 127 -0.17 -11.55 -21.46
C LEU A 127 0.77 -12.00 -22.59
N GLY A 128 1.92 -12.59 -22.28
CA GLY A 128 2.86 -13.17 -23.24
C GLY A 128 3.99 -12.24 -23.69
N VAL A 129 4.17 -11.07 -23.05
CA VAL A 129 5.33 -10.22 -23.28
C VAL A 129 6.54 -10.85 -22.56
N PRO A 130 7.71 -11.02 -23.20
CA PRO A 130 8.90 -11.50 -22.50
C PRO A 130 9.27 -10.56 -21.35
N VAL A 131 9.64 -11.12 -20.19
CA VAL A 131 9.91 -10.36 -18.94
C VAL A 131 10.88 -9.18 -19.15
N ASN A 132 11.97 -9.40 -19.89
CA ASN A 132 12.97 -8.37 -20.18
C ASN A 132 12.42 -7.19 -21.02
N ILE A 133 11.35 -7.43 -21.80
CA ILE A 133 10.66 -6.39 -22.56
C ILE A 133 9.64 -5.68 -21.65
N ALA A 134 8.92 -6.41 -20.81
CA ALA A 134 7.98 -5.83 -19.85
C ALA A 134 8.69 -4.87 -18.87
N GLU A 135 9.80 -5.31 -18.26
CA GLU A 135 10.69 -4.50 -17.44
C GLU A 135 11.22 -3.29 -18.22
N GLY A 136 11.65 -3.51 -19.47
CA GLY A 136 12.16 -2.44 -20.33
C GLY A 136 11.13 -1.34 -20.62
N ILE A 137 9.85 -1.71 -20.81
CA ILE A 137 8.74 -0.78 -21.02
C ILE A 137 8.46 0.03 -19.75
N MET A 138 8.43 -0.63 -18.59
CA MET A 138 8.04 -0.01 -17.33
C MET A 138 9.16 0.81 -16.68
N ALA A 139 10.43 0.45 -16.92
CA ALA A 139 11.59 1.04 -16.24
C ALA A 139 11.66 2.57 -16.30
N GLU A 140 11.36 3.19 -17.45
CA GLU A 140 11.41 4.65 -17.56
C GLU A 140 10.32 5.31 -16.72
N ARG A 141 9.10 4.76 -16.78
CA ARG A 141 7.93 5.29 -16.08
C ARG A 141 8.07 5.12 -14.56
N ILE A 142 8.51 3.95 -14.10
CA ILE A 142 8.72 3.69 -12.67
C ILE A 142 9.74 4.69 -12.10
N LYS A 143 10.88 4.87 -12.79
CA LYS A 143 11.91 5.82 -12.37
C LYS A 143 11.45 7.28 -12.40
N GLU A 144 10.55 7.64 -13.31
CA GLU A 144 9.96 8.98 -13.34
C GLU A 144 9.13 9.24 -12.07
N VAL A 145 8.27 8.29 -11.71
CA VAL A 145 7.42 8.38 -10.51
C VAL A 145 8.27 8.36 -9.24
N GLU A 146 9.25 7.46 -9.15
CA GLU A 146 10.22 7.41 -8.04
C GLU A 146 10.88 8.78 -7.82
N ARG A 147 11.41 9.41 -8.87
CA ARG A 147 12.05 10.74 -8.78
C ARG A 147 11.09 11.88 -8.41
N GLN A 148 9.80 11.75 -8.71
CA GLN A 148 8.80 12.76 -8.33
C GLN A 148 8.46 12.68 -6.84
N LEU A 149 8.59 11.50 -6.23
CA LEU A 149 8.22 11.25 -4.84
C LEU A 149 9.40 11.37 -3.87
N MET A 150 10.61 10.99 -4.31
CA MET A 150 11.80 11.05 -3.48
C MET A 150 12.28 12.49 -3.27
N PRO A 151 12.72 12.86 -2.05
CA PRO A 151 13.29 14.17 -1.80
C PRO A 151 14.57 14.38 -2.63
N VAL A 152 14.69 15.58 -3.21
CA VAL A 152 15.87 16.04 -3.98
C VAL A 152 17.02 16.43 -3.05
#